data_AF-A0AAP3H1J8-F1
#
_entry.id   AF-A0AAP3H1J8-F1
#
_cell.length_a   1.000
_cell.length_b   1.000
_cell.length_c   1.000
_cell.angle_alpha   90.00
_cell.angle_beta   90.00
_cell.angle_gamma   90.00
#
_symmetry.space_group_name_H-M   'P 1'
#
loop_
_entity.id
_entity.type
_entity.pdbx_description
1 polymer ?
#
loop_
_entity_poly.entity_id
_entity_poly.type
_entity_poly.pdbx_seq_one_letter_code
_entity_poly.pdbx_strand_id
1 'polypeptide(L)'
;MKTHEVRTYKSAEDLPRENQLAWKIAEVAADPVAVDADVTDMIINRVIDNAAVAAASVARRPVASARAQALSHPMSPGATVFGVDSAQSVSPEWAAYANGTAVRELDFHDTFLAADYSHPGDNIPPILAVAQHCGLSGADLIRGLATGYEIQVNLVKGICLHEHKIDHIAHLGPSAAAGIGTLLNLPTETIYQAVQQALHVTTTTRQSRKGEISSWKAFAPAFAGKMAIEAVDRVMRGEGAPSPAWEGEDGFIAWLLSGPEAVYHVPLPTSGEAKRAILDTYTKEHSAEYQSQALIDLARRMGPKVGDLSQVKSILIETSHHTHYVIGTGANDPQKMDPNASRETLDHSIMYIFAVALEDGGWHHEASYAPARAQRPETKALWHKITTKEDPEWTRRYHARDPKEKAFGGKVTITMQDGSTVVDELALADAHPDGARPFKREHYVKKFLTLSEGVLSVEAQKRFLNAAEGLADLKAGALDALNFTVDAARLGAPRPTGIFDRS
;
A
#
# COMPACT_ATOMS: atom_id res chain seq x y z
N MET A 1 -1.88 -21.82 11.67
CA MET A 1 -1.44 -21.48 10.31
C MET A 1 -0.80 -22.71 9.67
N LYS A 2 -1.08 -23.00 8.40
CA LYS A 2 -0.50 -24.12 7.64
C LYS A 2 0.25 -23.58 6.42
N THR A 3 1.46 -24.06 6.18
CA THR A 3 2.21 -23.73 4.97
C THR A 3 1.84 -24.69 3.84
N HIS A 4 1.49 -24.13 2.68
CA HIS A 4 1.12 -24.87 1.49
C HIS A 4 2.24 -24.81 0.46
N GLU A 5 2.67 -25.98 -0.01
CA GLU A 5 3.53 -26.10 -1.19
C GLU A 5 2.71 -25.80 -2.46
N VAL A 6 3.27 -24.97 -3.34
CA VAL A 6 2.65 -24.54 -4.60
C VAL A 6 3.68 -24.66 -5.70
N ARG A 7 3.42 -25.54 -6.67
CA ARG A 7 4.32 -25.84 -7.80
C ARG A 7 3.53 -25.95 -9.10
N THR A 8 4.22 -25.96 -10.22
CA THR A 8 3.61 -26.24 -11.52
C THR A 8 3.25 -27.72 -11.65
N TYR A 9 2.15 -28.00 -12.33
CA TYR A 9 1.68 -29.33 -12.73
C TYR A 9 1.46 -29.33 -14.25
N LYS A 10 1.92 -30.39 -14.92
CA LYS A 10 1.64 -30.58 -16.35
C LYS A 10 0.16 -30.87 -16.55
N SER A 11 -0.39 -30.56 -17.72
CA SER A 11 -1.80 -30.85 -18.04
C SER A 11 -2.15 -32.35 -17.95
N ALA A 12 -1.15 -33.23 -18.02
CA ALA A 12 -1.31 -34.67 -17.85
C ALA A 12 -1.29 -35.14 -16.38
N GLU A 13 -0.91 -34.27 -15.43
CA GLU A 13 -0.98 -34.55 -13.99
C GLU A 13 -2.36 -34.16 -13.44
N ASP A 14 -2.96 -35.03 -12.63
CA ASP A 14 -4.22 -34.72 -11.96
C ASP A 14 -3.95 -33.86 -10.71
N LEU A 15 -4.44 -32.62 -10.71
CA LEU A 15 -4.46 -31.73 -9.57
C LEU A 15 -5.91 -31.39 -9.20
N PRO A 16 -6.50 -32.08 -8.20
CA PRO A 16 -7.82 -31.74 -7.69
C PRO A 16 -7.91 -30.26 -7.32
N ARG A 17 -9.03 -29.60 -7.65
CA ARG A 17 -9.21 -28.17 -7.37
C ARG A 17 -8.98 -27.83 -5.90
N GLU A 18 -9.37 -28.73 -4.99
CA GLU A 18 -9.21 -28.58 -3.54
C GLU A 18 -7.73 -28.47 -3.10
N ASN A 19 -6.82 -28.97 -3.94
CA ASN A 19 -5.38 -28.88 -3.72
C ASN A 19 -4.74 -27.64 -4.35
N GLN A 20 -5.46 -26.87 -5.17
CA GLN A 20 -4.98 -25.62 -5.76
C GLN A 20 -4.95 -24.49 -4.72
N LEU A 21 -3.99 -23.58 -4.84
CA LEU A 21 -3.83 -22.42 -3.98
C LEU A 21 -5.08 -21.53 -4.02
N ALA A 22 -5.66 -21.35 -5.20
CA ALA A 22 -6.89 -20.58 -5.37
C ALA A 22 -8.05 -21.12 -4.52
N TRP A 23 -8.18 -22.45 -4.42
CA TRP A 23 -9.21 -23.08 -3.61
C TRP A 23 -8.94 -22.91 -2.12
N LYS A 24 -7.68 -23.11 -1.70
CA LYS A 24 -7.26 -22.90 -0.31
C LYS A 24 -7.52 -21.46 0.14
N ILE A 25 -7.26 -20.48 -0.72
CA ILE A 25 -7.62 -19.07 -0.50
C ILE A 25 -9.14 -18.91 -0.36
N ALA A 26 -9.91 -19.55 -1.25
CA ALA A 26 -11.37 -19.51 -1.21
C ALA A 26 -11.95 -20.13 0.06
N GLU A 27 -11.36 -21.20 0.59
CA GLU A 27 -11.75 -21.80 1.88
C GLU A 27 -11.49 -20.84 3.05
N VAL A 28 -10.33 -20.17 3.07
CA VAL A 28 -10.04 -19.12 4.06
C VAL A 28 -11.09 -18.00 3.97
N ALA A 29 -11.45 -17.58 2.76
CA ALA A 29 -12.41 -16.50 2.54
C ALA A 29 -13.85 -16.90 2.91
N ALA A 30 -14.25 -18.15 2.65
CA ALA A 30 -15.57 -18.66 2.99
C ALA A 30 -15.72 -19.03 4.48
N ASP A 31 -14.61 -19.21 5.20
CA ASP A 31 -14.62 -19.55 6.63
C ASP A 31 -15.28 -18.44 7.47
N PRO A 32 -16.41 -18.73 8.16
CA PRO A 32 -17.17 -17.75 8.93
C PRO A 32 -16.56 -17.43 10.31
N VAL A 33 -15.29 -17.78 10.55
CA VAL A 33 -14.55 -17.41 11.77
C VAL A 33 -14.73 -15.92 12.11
N ALA A 34 -14.96 -15.65 13.39
CA ALA A 34 -15.14 -14.30 13.89
C ALA A 34 -13.87 -13.45 13.73
N VAL A 35 -14.04 -12.15 13.54
CA VAL A 35 -12.93 -11.19 13.53
C VAL A 35 -12.65 -10.76 14.98
N ASP A 36 -11.40 -10.91 15.41
CA ASP A 36 -10.97 -10.52 16.75
C ASP A 36 -11.08 -9.01 16.97
N ALA A 37 -11.20 -8.58 18.23
CA ALA A 37 -11.37 -7.17 18.58
C ALA A 37 -10.17 -6.30 18.18
N ASP A 38 -8.94 -6.81 18.35
CA ASP A 38 -7.71 -6.10 17.97
C ASP A 38 -7.55 -5.96 16.45
N VAL A 39 -7.97 -6.99 15.70
CA VAL A 39 -8.07 -6.96 14.23
C VAL A 39 -9.10 -5.92 13.79
N THR A 40 -10.28 -5.88 14.43
CA THR A 40 -11.32 -4.87 14.18
C THR A 40 -10.80 -3.46 14.43
N ASP A 41 -10.13 -3.23 15.57
CA ASP A 41 -9.53 -1.94 15.91
C ASP A 41 -8.49 -1.49 14.89
N MET A 42 -7.68 -2.42 14.38
CA MET A 42 -6.70 -2.13 13.33
C MET A 42 -7.35 -1.84 11.99
N ILE A 43 -8.42 -2.54 11.61
CA ILE A 43 -9.20 -2.23 10.39
C ILE A 43 -9.72 -0.79 10.46
N ILE A 44 -10.27 -0.37 11.60
CA ILE A 44 -10.73 1.00 11.80
C ILE A 44 -9.56 1.99 11.63
N ASN A 45 -8.39 1.69 12.22
CA ASN A 45 -7.20 2.52 12.04
C ASN A 45 -6.81 2.66 10.56
N ARG A 46 -6.91 1.58 9.77
CA ARG A 46 -6.58 1.58 8.33
C ARG A 46 -7.61 2.33 7.49
N VAL A 47 -8.89 2.28 7.84
CA VAL A 47 -9.93 3.11 7.21
C VAL A 47 -9.63 4.60 7.45
N ILE A 48 -9.26 4.99 8.67
CA ILE A 48 -8.85 6.37 9.00
C ILE A 48 -7.59 6.76 8.23
N ASP A 49 -6.59 5.88 8.19
CA ASP A 49 -5.31 6.12 7.50
C ASP A 49 -5.51 6.34 5.99
N ASN A 50 -6.28 5.47 5.33
CA ASN A 50 -6.59 5.61 3.91
C ASN A 50 -7.32 6.92 3.62
N ALA A 51 -8.31 7.27 4.43
CA ALA A 51 -9.04 8.53 4.26
C ALA A 51 -8.14 9.76 4.49
N ALA A 52 -7.16 9.67 5.39
CA ALA A 52 -6.18 10.73 5.61
C ALA A 52 -5.37 11.00 4.33
N VAL A 53 -4.87 9.93 3.71
CA VAL A 53 -4.10 10.03 2.47
C VAL A 53 -4.97 10.51 1.30
N ALA A 54 -6.21 10.01 1.20
CA ALA A 54 -7.15 10.43 0.17
C ALA A 54 -7.53 11.90 0.30
N ALA A 55 -7.69 12.42 1.53
CA ALA A 55 -7.97 13.84 1.76
C ALA A 55 -6.79 14.70 1.31
N ALA A 56 -5.57 14.36 1.71
CA ALA A 56 -4.37 15.11 1.32
C ALA A 56 -4.12 15.09 -0.21
N SER A 57 -4.52 14.02 -0.88
CA SER A 57 -4.29 13.85 -2.32
C SER A 57 -5.43 14.33 -3.21
N VAL A 58 -6.59 14.72 -2.64
CA VAL A 58 -7.86 14.89 -3.38
C VAL A 58 -7.79 15.88 -4.55
N ALA A 59 -6.92 16.88 -4.44
CA ALA A 59 -6.70 17.95 -5.42
C ALA A 59 -5.62 17.61 -6.46
N ARG A 60 -4.84 16.55 -6.25
CA ARG A 60 -3.74 16.18 -7.14
C ARG A 60 -4.27 15.70 -8.48
N ARG A 61 -3.57 16.05 -9.56
CA ARG A 61 -4.00 15.78 -10.94
C ARG A 61 -4.36 14.31 -11.23
N PRO A 62 -3.63 13.27 -10.75
CA PRO A 62 -4.02 11.88 -10.99
C PRO A 62 -5.34 11.49 -10.32
N VAL A 63 -5.54 11.92 -9.08
CA VAL A 63 -6.77 11.70 -8.29
C VAL A 63 -7.93 12.48 -8.90
N ALA A 64 -7.66 13.73 -9.21
CA ALA A 64 -8.45 14.55 -10.10
C ALA A 64 -8.29 14.11 -11.56
N SER A 65 -8.04 12.86 -11.93
CA SER A 65 -8.32 12.35 -13.29
C SER A 65 -9.21 11.13 -13.14
N ALA A 66 -8.82 10.23 -12.22
CA ALA A 66 -9.59 9.08 -11.79
C ALA A 66 -11.02 9.45 -11.38
N ARG A 67 -11.20 10.52 -10.58
CA ARG A 67 -12.53 11.00 -10.18
C ARG A 67 -13.44 11.38 -11.36
N ALA A 68 -12.89 11.94 -12.45
CA ALA A 68 -13.69 12.38 -13.59
C ALA A 68 -14.11 11.18 -14.41
N GLN A 69 -13.18 10.24 -14.64
CA GLN A 69 -13.49 8.96 -15.26
C GLN A 69 -14.63 8.27 -14.50
N ALA A 70 -14.56 8.22 -13.16
CA ALA A 70 -15.61 7.60 -12.36
C ALA A 70 -16.96 8.32 -12.45
N LEU A 71 -16.97 9.66 -12.44
CA LEU A 71 -18.21 10.45 -12.55
C LEU A 71 -18.93 10.28 -13.89
N SER A 72 -18.24 9.82 -14.94
CA SER A 72 -18.86 9.46 -16.23
C SER A 72 -19.58 8.10 -16.21
N HIS A 73 -19.61 7.41 -15.07
CA HIS A 73 -20.29 6.12 -14.85
C HIS A 73 -21.25 6.17 -13.65
N PRO A 74 -22.29 7.03 -13.67
CA PRO A 74 -23.27 7.12 -12.58
C PRO A 74 -24.05 5.82 -12.41
N MET A 75 -24.36 5.44 -11.16
CA MET A 75 -25.12 4.23 -10.85
C MET A 75 -25.91 4.40 -9.54
N SER A 76 -27.12 3.87 -9.46
CA SER A 76 -27.95 3.87 -8.24
C SER A 76 -28.71 2.53 -8.08
N PRO A 77 -28.54 1.79 -6.96
CA PRO A 77 -27.55 2.04 -5.90
C PRO A 77 -26.12 1.96 -6.47
N GLY A 78 -25.20 2.71 -5.89
CA GLY A 78 -23.80 2.79 -6.33
C GLY A 78 -22.86 2.98 -5.15
N ALA A 79 -21.65 3.43 -5.42
CA ALA A 79 -20.63 3.71 -4.40
C ALA A 79 -20.18 5.17 -4.44
N THR A 80 -19.71 5.67 -3.30
CA THR A 80 -19.28 7.07 -3.14
C THR A 80 -17.85 7.30 -3.60
N VAL A 81 -17.53 8.53 -4.04
CA VAL A 81 -16.17 8.95 -4.40
C VAL A 81 -15.69 10.02 -3.43
N PHE A 82 -14.49 9.86 -2.87
CA PHE A 82 -13.89 10.83 -1.95
C PHE A 82 -13.84 12.24 -2.56
N GLY A 83 -14.31 13.21 -1.78
CA GLY A 83 -14.42 14.61 -2.16
C GLY A 83 -15.72 14.96 -2.89
N VAL A 84 -16.52 13.99 -3.30
CA VAL A 84 -17.82 14.20 -3.96
C VAL A 84 -18.96 14.08 -2.94
N ASP A 85 -20.08 14.73 -3.20
CA ASP A 85 -21.31 14.56 -2.41
C ASP A 85 -21.78 13.10 -2.45
N SER A 86 -22.11 12.51 -1.30
CA SER A 86 -22.53 11.09 -1.22
C SER A 86 -23.84 10.80 -1.98
N ALA A 87 -24.65 11.81 -2.31
CA ALA A 87 -25.82 11.66 -3.17
C ALA A 87 -25.46 11.39 -4.65
N GLN A 88 -24.21 11.66 -5.05
CA GLN A 88 -23.69 11.31 -6.38
C GLN A 88 -22.92 9.99 -6.29
N SER A 89 -23.60 8.89 -6.59
CA SER A 89 -23.01 7.57 -6.63
C SER A 89 -22.64 7.14 -8.05
N VAL A 90 -21.54 6.39 -8.16
CA VAL A 90 -21.03 5.83 -9.41
C VAL A 90 -20.99 4.31 -9.30
N SER A 91 -20.73 3.61 -10.41
CA SER A 91 -20.59 2.15 -10.36
C SER A 91 -19.39 1.74 -9.47
N PRO A 92 -19.52 0.64 -8.71
CA PRO A 92 -18.57 0.30 -7.64
C PRO A 92 -17.13 0.10 -8.13
N GLU A 93 -16.96 -0.45 -9.33
CA GLU A 93 -15.65 -0.67 -9.95
C GLU A 93 -14.94 0.66 -10.30
N TRP A 94 -15.71 1.70 -10.64
CA TRP A 94 -15.20 3.04 -10.90
C TRP A 94 -15.00 3.86 -9.62
N ALA A 95 -15.83 3.67 -8.59
CA ALA A 95 -15.58 4.23 -7.26
C ALA A 95 -14.29 3.66 -6.65
N ALA A 96 -14.07 2.34 -6.76
CA ALA A 96 -12.84 1.67 -6.32
C ALA A 96 -11.61 2.24 -7.05
N TYR A 97 -11.71 2.47 -8.36
CA TYR A 97 -10.65 3.07 -9.17
C TYR A 97 -10.32 4.50 -8.72
N ALA A 98 -11.33 5.36 -8.51
CA ALA A 98 -11.12 6.73 -8.08
C ALA A 98 -10.57 6.83 -6.65
N ASN A 99 -11.19 6.11 -5.71
CA ASN A 99 -10.79 6.13 -4.30
C ASN A 99 -9.44 5.45 -4.08
N GLY A 100 -9.17 4.34 -4.78
CA GLY A 100 -7.87 3.68 -4.74
C GLY A 100 -6.74 4.56 -5.25
N THR A 101 -6.99 5.32 -6.33
CA THR A 101 -6.00 6.29 -6.83
C THR A 101 -5.72 7.37 -5.77
N ALA A 102 -6.76 7.88 -5.09
CA ALA A 102 -6.60 8.85 -4.00
C ALA A 102 -5.76 8.31 -2.83
N VAL A 103 -6.06 7.09 -2.39
CA VAL A 103 -5.36 6.42 -1.29
C VAL A 103 -3.90 6.12 -1.63
N ARG A 104 -3.60 5.79 -2.89
CA ARG A 104 -2.24 5.40 -3.30
C ARG A 104 -1.35 6.57 -3.69
N GLU A 105 -1.91 7.69 -4.14
CA GLU A 105 -1.21 8.80 -4.79
C GLU A 105 0.04 9.29 -4.03
N LEU A 106 -0.04 9.42 -2.70
CA LEU A 106 1.06 9.94 -1.89
C LEU A 106 2.02 8.87 -1.38
N ASP A 107 1.75 7.59 -1.64
CA ASP A 107 2.51 6.45 -1.12
C ASP A 107 2.63 6.47 0.42
N PHE A 108 1.53 6.84 1.08
CA PHE A 108 1.56 7.25 2.48
C PHE A 108 0.58 6.48 3.38
N HIS A 109 -0.09 5.47 2.86
CA HIS A 109 -0.84 4.53 3.68
C HIS A 109 0.06 3.35 4.09
N ASP A 110 -0.55 2.29 4.61
CA ASP A 110 0.20 1.13 5.11
C ASP A 110 1.05 0.41 4.06
N THR A 111 1.91 -0.45 4.59
CA THR A 111 2.81 -1.30 3.81
C THR A 111 3.11 -2.56 4.61
N PHE A 112 3.58 -3.58 3.90
CA PHE A 112 4.04 -4.83 4.47
C PHE A 112 5.22 -5.36 3.66
N LEU A 113 6.30 -5.75 4.36
CA LEU A 113 7.54 -6.26 3.77
C LEU A 113 7.85 -7.68 4.29
N ALA A 114 7.95 -8.65 3.40
CA ALA A 114 8.40 -10.01 3.65
C ALA A 114 9.24 -10.56 2.49
N ALA A 115 8.83 -11.67 1.85
CA ALA A 115 9.52 -12.14 0.65
C ALA A 115 9.36 -11.12 -0.50
N ASP A 116 8.16 -10.55 -0.62
CA ASP A 116 7.87 -9.38 -1.44
C ASP A 116 7.54 -8.14 -0.59
N TYR A 117 7.08 -7.06 -1.23
CA TYR A 117 6.47 -5.90 -0.60
C TYR A 117 5.09 -5.60 -1.15
N SER A 118 4.24 -4.96 -0.35
CA SER A 118 2.87 -4.62 -0.75
C SER A 118 2.31 -3.47 0.08
N HIS A 119 1.15 -2.98 -0.34
CA HIS A 119 0.32 -2.06 0.43
C HIS A 119 -1.07 -2.68 0.65
N PRO A 120 -1.28 -3.42 1.75
CA PRO A 120 -2.54 -4.13 1.97
C PRO A 120 -3.78 -3.23 2.13
N GLY A 121 -3.58 -1.95 2.48
CA GLY A 121 -4.62 -0.92 2.50
C GLY A 121 -5.27 -0.65 1.15
N ASP A 122 -4.64 -1.04 0.05
CA ASP A 122 -5.24 -0.99 -1.28
C ASP A 122 -6.45 -1.95 -1.44
N ASN A 123 -6.68 -2.90 -0.52
CA ASN A 123 -7.91 -3.71 -0.49
C ASN A 123 -9.14 -2.94 -0.02
N ILE A 124 -8.98 -1.83 0.72
CA ILE A 124 -10.10 -1.11 1.31
C ILE A 124 -11.03 -0.49 0.26
N PRO A 125 -10.53 0.28 -0.74
CA PRO A 125 -11.38 0.91 -1.74
C PRO A 125 -12.32 -0.06 -2.51
N PRO A 126 -11.85 -1.20 -3.07
CA PRO A 126 -12.74 -2.10 -3.79
C PRO A 126 -13.75 -2.81 -2.89
N ILE A 127 -13.34 -3.27 -1.69
CA ILE A 127 -14.24 -3.97 -0.77
C ILE A 127 -15.31 -2.99 -0.23
N LEU A 128 -14.93 -1.76 0.12
CA LEU A 128 -15.88 -0.72 0.55
C LEU A 128 -16.86 -0.35 -0.57
N ALA A 129 -16.39 -0.19 -1.81
CA ALA A 129 -17.27 0.17 -2.92
C ALA A 129 -18.35 -0.88 -3.17
N VAL A 130 -18.00 -2.18 -3.13
CA VAL A 130 -19.00 -3.25 -3.21
C VAL A 130 -19.94 -3.25 -2.01
N ALA A 131 -19.40 -3.05 -0.80
CA ALA A 131 -20.20 -3.01 0.42
C ALA A 131 -21.26 -1.88 0.39
N GLN A 132 -20.88 -0.70 -0.10
CA GLN A 132 -21.79 0.43 -0.31
C GLN A 132 -22.87 0.09 -1.35
N HIS A 133 -22.46 -0.41 -2.52
CA HIS A 133 -23.38 -0.76 -3.60
C HIS A 133 -24.41 -1.82 -3.19
N CYS A 134 -23.98 -2.83 -2.42
CA CYS A 134 -24.84 -3.91 -1.93
C CYS A 134 -25.58 -3.56 -0.63
N GLY A 135 -25.42 -2.36 -0.07
CA GLY A 135 -26.09 -1.92 1.15
C GLY A 135 -25.69 -2.70 2.40
N LEU A 136 -24.45 -3.17 2.49
CA LEU A 136 -23.96 -4.01 3.59
C LEU A 136 -23.63 -3.21 4.86
N SER A 137 -23.44 -3.91 5.97
CA SER A 137 -23.14 -3.32 7.27
C SER A 137 -21.62 -3.14 7.48
N GLY A 138 -21.25 -2.39 8.51
CA GLY A 138 -19.84 -2.26 8.89
C GLY A 138 -19.22 -3.56 9.40
N ALA A 139 -20.00 -4.45 10.01
CA ALA A 139 -19.54 -5.78 10.40
C ALA A 139 -19.19 -6.64 9.17
N ASP A 140 -19.96 -6.54 8.09
CA ASP A 140 -19.66 -7.23 6.82
C ASP A 140 -18.38 -6.67 6.20
N LEU A 141 -18.22 -5.34 6.20
CA LEU A 141 -17.00 -4.68 5.72
C LEU A 141 -15.76 -5.14 6.50
N ILE A 142 -15.83 -5.18 7.83
CA ILE A 142 -14.73 -5.65 8.69
C ILE A 142 -14.32 -7.08 8.34
N ARG A 143 -15.28 -7.99 8.14
CA ARG A 143 -14.98 -9.37 7.70
C ARG A 143 -14.27 -9.41 6.35
N GLY A 144 -14.77 -8.67 5.37
CA GLY A 144 -14.16 -8.61 4.03
C GLY A 144 -12.74 -8.07 4.06
N LEU A 145 -12.51 -6.98 4.81
CA LEU A 145 -11.18 -6.39 4.98
C LEU A 145 -10.21 -7.32 5.71
N ALA A 146 -10.66 -8.01 6.76
CA ALA A 146 -9.83 -8.99 7.45
C ALA A 146 -9.32 -10.08 6.49
N THR A 147 -10.20 -10.61 5.63
CA THR A 147 -9.79 -11.57 4.58
C THR A 147 -8.85 -10.96 3.56
N GLY A 148 -9.14 -9.78 3.01
CA GLY A 148 -8.29 -9.15 2.00
C GLY A 148 -6.85 -8.95 2.51
N TYR A 149 -6.72 -8.45 3.74
CA TYR A 149 -5.43 -8.31 4.39
C TYR A 149 -4.74 -9.67 4.64
N GLU A 150 -5.47 -10.66 5.15
CA GLU A 150 -4.94 -12.00 5.42
C GLU A 150 -4.36 -12.64 4.16
N ILE A 151 -5.08 -12.60 3.04
CA ILE A 151 -4.65 -13.23 1.79
C ILE A 151 -3.44 -12.50 1.21
N GLN A 152 -3.46 -11.16 1.12
CA GLN A 152 -2.34 -10.43 0.51
C GLN A 152 -1.05 -10.58 1.32
N VAL A 153 -1.13 -10.43 2.64
CA VAL A 153 0.05 -10.56 3.53
C VAL A 153 0.68 -11.93 3.41
N ASN A 154 -0.13 -12.99 3.34
CA ASN A 154 0.36 -14.35 3.23
C ASN A 154 0.94 -14.68 1.84
N LEU A 155 0.34 -14.15 0.76
CA LEU A 155 0.95 -14.22 -0.57
C LEU A 155 2.32 -13.53 -0.61
N VAL A 156 2.44 -12.36 0.02
CA VAL A 156 3.69 -11.60 0.13
C VAL A 156 4.74 -12.32 1.01
N LYS A 157 4.31 -13.09 2.01
CA LYS A 157 5.20 -13.97 2.80
C LYS A 157 5.74 -15.14 1.97
N GLY A 158 4.96 -15.65 1.00
CA GLY A 158 5.27 -16.89 0.28
C GLY A 158 5.86 -16.73 -1.13
N ILE A 159 5.58 -15.64 -1.84
CA ILE A 159 5.95 -15.44 -3.25
C ILE A 159 6.53 -14.04 -3.47
N CYS A 160 7.79 -13.97 -3.89
CA CYS A 160 8.47 -12.73 -4.28
C CYS A 160 8.19 -12.39 -5.75
N LEU A 161 7.39 -11.36 -6.04
CA LEU A 161 7.15 -10.92 -7.42
C LEU A 161 8.27 -10.00 -7.93
N HIS A 162 8.91 -9.27 -7.01
CA HIS A 162 9.95 -8.30 -7.35
C HIS A 162 11.16 -8.92 -8.05
N GLU A 163 11.56 -10.14 -7.67
CA GLU A 163 12.68 -10.84 -8.31
C GLU A 163 12.42 -11.10 -9.79
N HIS A 164 11.14 -11.27 -10.16
CA HIS A 164 10.66 -11.51 -11.52
C HIS A 164 10.24 -10.24 -12.28
N LYS A 165 10.44 -9.05 -11.68
CA LYS A 165 9.99 -7.77 -12.26
C LYS A 165 8.48 -7.75 -12.56
N ILE A 166 7.70 -8.42 -11.72
CA ILE A 166 6.25 -8.32 -11.70
C ILE A 166 5.84 -7.28 -10.64
N ASP A 167 4.79 -6.52 -10.95
CA ASP A 167 4.24 -5.55 -10.01
C ASP A 167 3.48 -6.25 -8.88
N HIS A 168 3.57 -5.75 -7.65
CA HIS A 168 3.00 -6.38 -6.46
C HIS A 168 1.47 -6.44 -6.48
N ILE A 169 0.83 -5.73 -7.41
CA ILE A 169 -0.62 -5.76 -7.60
C ILE A 169 -1.14 -7.13 -8.04
N ALA A 170 -0.26 -8.04 -8.51
CA ALA A 170 -0.61 -9.42 -8.79
C ALA A 170 -1.04 -10.19 -7.54
N HIS A 171 -0.59 -9.78 -6.34
CA HIS A 171 -1.12 -10.29 -5.06
C HIS A 171 -2.40 -9.58 -4.62
N LEU A 172 -2.60 -8.32 -5.03
CA LEU A 172 -3.73 -7.48 -4.64
C LEU A 172 -5.05 -7.90 -5.31
N GLY A 173 -5.04 -8.23 -6.61
CA GLY A 173 -6.24 -8.67 -7.32
C GLY A 173 -6.91 -9.88 -6.63
N PRO A 174 -6.18 -11.00 -6.43
CA PRO A 174 -6.65 -12.18 -5.71
C PRO A 174 -7.15 -11.88 -4.29
N SER A 175 -6.43 -11.02 -3.53
CA SER A 175 -6.80 -10.70 -2.16
C SER A 175 -8.09 -9.87 -2.09
N ALA A 176 -8.26 -8.90 -3.00
CA ALA A 176 -9.47 -8.11 -3.10
C ALA A 176 -10.67 -8.97 -3.51
N ALA A 177 -10.49 -9.89 -4.47
CA ALA A 177 -11.53 -10.84 -4.87
C ALA A 177 -11.95 -11.76 -3.72
N ALA A 178 -10.99 -12.28 -2.95
CA ALA A 178 -11.26 -13.07 -1.75
C ALA A 178 -12.00 -12.26 -0.68
N GLY A 179 -11.57 -11.03 -0.42
CA GLY A 179 -12.22 -10.12 0.54
C GLY A 179 -13.65 -9.76 0.15
N ILE A 180 -13.92 -9.50 -1.14
CA ILE A 180 -15.27 -9.31 -1.68
C ILE A 180 -16.09 -10.60 -1.52
N GLY A 181 -15.48 -11.77 -1.74
CA GLY A 181 -16.11 -13.07 -1.53
C GLY A 181 -16.60 -13.27 -0.09
N THR A 182 -15.75 -12.97 0.90
CA THR A 182 -16.13 -12.98 2.33
C THR A 182 -17.22 -11.95 2.62
N LEU A 183 -17.07 -10.72 2.12
CA LEU A 183 -18.01 -9.62 2.31
C LEU A 183 -19.43 -10.02 1.87
N LEU A 184 -19.55 -10.65 0.70
CA LEU A 184 -20.82 -11.07 0.10
C LEU A 184 -21.29 -12.47 0.55
N ASN A 185 -20.52 -13.15 1.41
CA ASN A 185 -20.78 -14.51 1.85
C ASN A 185 -20.98 -15.50 0.67
N LEU A 186 -20.09 -15.40 -0.34
CA LEU A 186 -20.18 -16.23 -1.55
C LEU A 186 -19.75 -17.69 -1.26
N PRO A 187 -20.27 -18.66 -2.05
CA PRO A 187 -19.79 -20.03 -1.99
C PRO A 187 -18.30 -20.15 -2.34
N THR A 188 -17.60 -21.10 -1.73
CA THR A 188 -16.16 -21.37 -1.98
C THR A 188 -15.83 -21.49 -3.47
N GLU A 189 -16.65 -22.20 -4.26
CA GLU A 189 -16.44 -22.32 -5.72
C GLU A 189 -16.45 -20.97 -6.44
N THR A 190 -17.38 -20.07 -6.08
CA THR A 190 -17.46 -18.73 -6.67
C THR A 190 -16.23 -17.91 -6.31
N ILE A 191 -15.77 -17.97 -5.06
CA ILE A 191 -14.55 -17.25 -4.64
C ILE A 191 -13.32 -17.82 -5.35
N TYR A 192 -13.21 -19.14 -5.45
CA TYR A 192 -12.14 -19.84 -6.14
C TYR A 192 -11.98 -19.36 -7.58
N GLN A 193 -13.07 -19.34 -8.35
CA GLN A 193 -13.04 -18.86 -9.74
C GLN A 193 -12.69 -17.36 -9.81
N ALA A 194 -13.23 -16.53 -8.92
CA ALA A 194 -12.95 -15.10 -8.90
C ALA A 194 -11.48 -14.78 -8.59
N VAL A 195 -10.89 -15.51 -7.63
CA VAL A 195 -9.47 -15.40 -7.26
C VAL A 195 -8.56 -15.74 -8.45
N GLN A 196 -8.88 -16.80 -9.19
CA GLN A 196 -8.12 -17.18 -10.40
C GLN A 196 -8.22 -16.13 -11.50
N GLN A 197 -9.43 -15.65 -11.78
CA GLN A 197 -9.65 -14.61 -12.78
C GLN A 197 -8.89 -13.32 -12.40
N ALA A 198 -8.94 -12.92 -11.13
CA ALA A 198 -8.28 -11.73 -10.64
C ALA A 198 -6.75 -11.82 -10.82
N LEU A 199 -6.10 -12.92 -10.41
CA LEU A 199 -4.66 -13.13 -10.63
C LEU A 199 -4.30 -12.95 -12.11
N HIS A 200 -5.08 -13.60 -12.99
CA HIS A 200 -4.82 -13.62 -14.42
C HIS A 200 -4.83 -12.21 -15.04
N VAL A 201 -5.77 -11.35 -14.63
CA VAL A 201 -5.94 -10.02 -15.23
C VAL A 201 -5.20 -8.89 -14.50
N THR A 202 -4.67 -9.15 -13.29
CA THR A 202 -3.93 -8.14 -12.51
C THR A 202 -2.43 -8.41 -12.45
N THR A 203 -1.90 -9.28 -13.30
CA THR A 203 -0.46 -9.52 -13.41
C THR A 203 0.17 -8.61 -14.46
N THR A 204 0.92 -7.61 -14.00
CA THR A 204 1.57 -6.63 -14.88
C THR A 204 3.07 -6.56 -14.64
N THR A 205 3.84 -6.09 -15.64
CA THR A 205 5.27 -5.84 -15.45
C THR A 205 5.50 -4.71 -14.44
N ARG A 206 6.68 -4.70 -13.83
CA ARG A 206 7.14 -3.69 -12.89
C ARG A 206 7.63 -2.39 -13.55
N GLN A 207 7.44 -2.23 -14.86
CA GLN A 207 7.84 -1.01 -15.57
C GLN A 207 7.12 0.24 -15.02
N SER A 208 5.96 0.06 -14.38
CA SER A 208 5.24 1.07 -13.60
C SER A 208 6.07 1.78 -12.53
N ARG A 209 7.21 1.20 -12.09
CA ARG A 209 7.99 1.65 -10.93
C ARG A 209 9.50 1.76 -11.20
N LYS A 210 9.92 1.92 -12.46
CA LYS A 210 11.35 2.06 -12.83
C LYS A 210 11.53 3.08 -13.96
N GLY A 211 12.59 3.90 -13.88
CA GLY A 211 12.88 4.94 -14.88
C GLY A 211 12.04 6.20 -14.63
N GLU A 212 11.39 6.72 -15.67
CA GLU A 212 10.39 7.80 -15.52
C GLU A 212 9.12 7.24 -14.88
N ILE A 213 9.05 7.32 -13.54
CA ILE A 213 7.90 6.84 -12.78
C ILE A 213 6.72 7.80 -13.02
N SER A 214 5.77 7.37 -13.85
CA SER A 214 4.55 8.14 -14.14
C SER A 214 3.50 8.00 -13.04
N SER A 215 2.44 8.80 -13.13
CA SER A 215 1.28 8.71 -12.23
C SER A 215 0.59 7.34 -12.24
N TRP A 216 0.87 6.47 -13.23
CA TRP A 216 0.38 5.09 -13.26
C TRP A 216 0.70 4.32 -11.98
N LYS A 217 1.78 4.67 -11.26
CA LYS A 217 2.10 4.11 -9.93
C LYS A 217 0.93 4.22 -8.95
N ALA A 218 0.13 5.29 -9.02
CA ALA A 218 -1.06 5.49 -8.20
C ALA A 218 -2.29 4.73 -8.72
N PHE A 219 -2.43 4.63 -10.05
CA PHE A 219 -3.56 3.96 -10.69
C PHE A 219 -3.44 2.43 -10.66
N ALA A 220 -2.24 1.87 -10.65
CA ALA A 220 -2.00 0.43 -10.75
C ALA A 220 -2.75 -0.41 -9.69
N PRO A 221 -2.67 -0.11 -8.37
CA PRO A 221 -3.46 -0.87 -7.40
C PRO A 221 -4.96 -0.60 -7.49
N ALA A 222 -5.36 0.63 -7.84
CA ALA A 222 -6.77 0.97 -8.04
C ALA A 222 -7.38 0.20 -9.22
N PHE A 223 -6.59 -0.03 -10.27
CA PHE A 223 -6.94 -0.88 -11.40
C PHE A 223 -7.09 -2.34 -10.98
N ALA A 224 -6.18 -2.88 -10.14
CA ALA A 224 -6.33 -4.23 -9.63
C ALA A 224 -7.62 -4.41 -8.78
N GLY A 225 -7.95 -3.43 -7.94
CA GLY A 225 -9.21 -3.40 -7.20
C GLY A 225 -10.45 -3.37 -8.11
N LYS A 226 -10.42 -2.54 -9.16
CA LYS A 226 -11.48 -2.49 -10.19
C LYS A 226 -11.65 -3.85 -10.88
N MET A 227 -10.56 -4.48 -11.28
CA MET A 227 -10.57 -5.80 -11.92
C MET A 227 -11.03 -6.92 -10.99
N ALA A 228 -10.75 -6.84 -9.69
CA ALA A 228 -11.26 -7.80 -8.71
C ALA A 228 -12.80 -7.76 -8.60
N ILE A 229 -13.39 -6.56 -8.63
CA ILE A 229 -14.85 -6.40 -8.65
C ILE A 229 -15.45 -7.02 -9.92
N GLU A 230 -14.88 -6.73 -11.09
CA GLU A 230 -15.34 -7.29 -12.36
C GLU A 230 -15.17 -8.82 -12.41
N ALA A 231 -14.08 -9.36 -11.86
CA ALA A 231 -13.85 -10.80 -11.75
C ALA A 231 -14.92 -11.48 -10.89
N VAL A 232 -15.26 -10.91 -9.74
CA VAL A 232 -16.32 -11.44 -8.87
C VAL A 232 -17.69 -11.37 -9.56
N ASP A 233 -18.08 -10.23 -10.13
CA ASP A 233 -19.37 -10.10 -10.83
C ASP A 233 -19.48 -11.09 -12.00
N ARG A 234 -18.44 -11.21 -12.83
CA ARG A 234 -18.42 -12.14 -13.95
C ARG A 234 -18.65 -13.58 -13.49
N VAL A 235 -17.97 -14.01 -12.44
CA VAL A 235 -18.09 -15.38 -11.91
C VAL A 235 -19.44 -15.62 -11.23
N MET A 236 -20.00 -14.62 -10.54
CA MET A 236 -21.35 -14.71 -9.98
C MET A 236 -22.43 -14.93 -11.05
N ARG A 237 -22.15 -14.60 -12.32
CA ARG A 237 -23.02 -14.87 -13.47
C ARG A 237 -22.87 -16.28 -14.05
N GLY A 238 -22.06 -17.13 -13.42
CA GLY A 238 -21.88 -18.54 -13.80
C GLY A 238 -20.68 -18.81 -14.71
N GLU A 239 -19.84 -17.80 -14.95
CA GLU A 239 -18.64 -17.95 -15.76
C GLU A 239 -17.46 -18.53 -14.97
N GLY A 240 -16.66 -19.38 -15.62
CA GLY A 240 -15.40 -19.91 -15.07
C GLY A 240 -14.18 -19.05 -15.43
N ALA A 241 -13.04 -19.33 -14.76
CA ALA A 241 -11.75 -18.68 -14.98
C ALA A 241 -10.70 -19.67 -15.51
N PRO A 242 -9.59 -19.18 -16.12
CA PRO A 242 -8.42 -20.02 -16.39
C PRO A 242 -7.92 -20.73 -15.11
N SER A 243 -7.69 -22.04 -15.18
CA SER A 243 -7.40 -22.87 -14.01
C SER A 243 -6.51 -24.08 -14.36
N PRO A 244 -5.57 -24.49 -13.46
CA PRO A 244 -5.14 -23.79 -12.25
C PRO A 244 -4.34 -22.52 -12.57
N ALA A 245 -4.66 -21.39 -11.93
CA ALA A 245 -4.02 -20.12 -12.26
C ALA A 245 -2.55 -20.02 -11.79
N TRP A 246 -2.23 -20.53 -10.60
CA TRP A 246 -0.83 -20.58 -10.12
C TRP A 246 -0.09 -21.80 -10.67
N GLU A 247 -0.71 -22.97 -10.54
CA GLU A 247 -0.10 -24.28 -10.75
C GLU A 247 -0.18 -24.81 -12.18
N GLY A 248 -0.97 -24.20 -13.06
CA GLY A 248 -1.17 -24.71 -14.41
C GLY A 248 0.11 -24.78 -15.24
N GLU A 249 0.15 -25.67 -16.23
CA GLU A 249 1.30 -25.85 -17.14
C GLU A 249 1.69 -24.55 -17.86
N ASP A 250 0.68 -23.76 -18.25
CA ASP A 250 0.84 -22.41 -18.80
C ASP A 250 0.52 -21.31 -17.76
N GLY A 251 0.64 -21.65 -16.48
CA GLY A 251 0.23 -20.83 -15.35
C GLY A 251 1.27 -19.81 -14.89
N PHE A 252 0.91 -19.11 -13.81
CA PHE A 252 1.69 -18.01 -13.25
C PHE A 252 3.10 -18.44 -12.81
N ILE A 253 3.25 -19.59 -12.16
CA ILE A 253 4.56 -20.07 -11.71
C ILE A 253 5.45 -20.42 -12.92
N ALA A 254 4.89 -21.15 -13.89
CA ALA A 254 5.62 -21.72 -15.02
C ALA A 254 6.27 -20.66 -15.92
N TRP A 255 5.57 -19.55 -16.18
CA TRP A 255 6.00 -18.59 -17.21
C TRP A 255 6.23 -17.17 -16.74
N LEU A 256 5.69 -16.79 -15.58
CA LEU A 256 5.77 -15.43 -15.08
C LEU A 256 6.71 -15.33 -13.87
N LEU A 257 6.97 -16.44 -13.17
CA LEU A 257 7.88 -16.49 -12.02
C LEU A 257 9.14 -17.32 -12.31
N SER A 258 9.52 -18.19 -11.37
CA SER A 258 10.78 -18.95 -11.39
C SER A 258 10.81 -20.17 -12.32
N GLY A 259 9.76 -20.41 -13.11
CA GLY A 259 9.70 -21.52 -14.05
C GLY A 259 8.98 -22.77 -13.50
N PRO A 260 8.79 -23.81 -14.34
CA PRO A 260 7.98 -24.98 -14.00
C PRO A 260 8.52 -25.82 -12.84
N GLU A 261 9.84 -25.78 -12.58
CA GLU A 261 10.48 -26.54 -11.50
C GLU A 261 10.45 -25.80 -10.14
N ALA A 262 9.92 -24.58 -10.11
CA ALA A 262 9.89 -23.77 -8.90
C ALA A 262 8.82 -24.24 -7.91
N VAL A 263 9.14 -24.12 -6.63
CA VAL A 263 8.26 -24.48 -5.52
C VAL A 263 8.17 -23.31 -4.55
N TYR A 264 6.96 -22.78 -4.39
CA TYR A 264 6.64 -21.72 -3.45
C TYR A 264 5.96 -22.28 -2.19
N HIS A 265 6.08 -21.54 -1.09
CA HIS A 265 5.54 -21.94 0.21
C HIS A 265 4.68 -20.82 0.77
N VAL A 266 3.36 -20.95 0.65
CA VAL A 266 2.40 -19.92 1.06
C VAL A 266 1.76 -20.31 2.39
N PRO A 267 1.97 -19.56 3.48
CA PRO A 267 1.26 -19.78 4.74
C PRO A 267 -0.19 -19.32 4.61
N LEU A 268 -1.17 -20.11 5.06
CA LEU A 268 -2.57 -19.69 5.17
C LEU A 268 -3.15 -20.14 6.51
N PRO A 269 -4.13 -19.42 7.09
CA PRO A 269 -4.83 -19.89 8.28
C PRO A 269 -5.58 -21.20 8.00
N THR A 270 -5.68 -22.06 9.01
CA THR A 270 -6.52 -23.27 8.93
C THR A 270 -7.98 -22.94 9.28
N SER A 271 -8.93 -23.81 8.93
CA SER A 271 -10.34 -23.61 9.27
C SER A 271 -10.53 -23.34 10.77
N GLY A 272 -11.28 -22.29 11.09
CA GLY A 272 -11.55 -21.80 12.44
C GLY A 272 -10.45 -20.92 13.05
N GLU A 273 -9.34 -20.71 12.35
CA GLU A 273 -8.26 -19.81 12.80
C GLU A 273 -8.56 -18.36 12.40
N ALA A 274 -8.37 -17.44 13.36
CA ALA A 274 -8.64 -16.02 13.14
C ALA A 274 -7.70 -15.40 12.09
N LYS A 275 -8.26 -14.50 11.27
CA LYS A 275 -7.56 -13.75 10.23
C LYS A 275 -6.88 -12.52 10.86
N ARG A 276 -5.60 -12.64 11.20
CA ARG A 276 -4.85 -11.69 12.04
C ARG A 276 -3.73 -10.96 11.32
N ALA A 277 -3.45 -11.25 10.05
CA ALA A 277 -2.27 -10.75 9.36
C ALA A 277 -2.20 -9.22 9.20
N ILE A 278 -3.35 -8.51 9.31
CA ILE A 278 -3.36 -7.04 9.34
C ILE A 278 -2.51 -6.47 10.48
N LEU A 279 -2.37 -7.19 11.59
CA LEU A 279 -1.59 -6.77 12.75
C LEU A 279 -0.07 -6.74 12.47
N ASP A 280 0.38 -7.48 11.46
CA ASP A 280 1.77 -7.47 11.01
C ASP A 280 2.08 -6.28 10.07
N THR A 281 1.04 -5.61 9.56
CA THR A 281 1.19 -4.46 8.65
C THR A 281 1.49 -3.19 9.41
N TYR A 282 2.07 -2.20 8.74
CA TYR A 282 2.46 -0.96 9.39
C TYR A 282 2.20 0.27 8.54
N THR A 283 1.73 1.32 9.21
CA THR A 283 1.51 2.61 8.54
C THR A 283 2.82 3.36 8.41
N LYS A 284 2.94 4.10 7.31
CA LYS A 284 4.00 5.08 7.15
C LYS A 284 3.67 6.32 8.00
N GLU A 285 4.61 6.74 8.83
CA GLU A 285 4.50 8.02 9.55
C GLU A 285 4.95 9.19 8.68
N HIS A 286 5.91 8.94 7.79
CA HIS A 286 6.42 9.93 6.85
C HIS A 286 5.99 9.60 5.43
N SER A 287 5.60 10.60 4.62
CA SER A 287 5.28 10.37 3.20
C SER A 287 6.59 10.22 2.46
N ALA A 288 7.16 9.02 2.49
CA ALA A 288 8.43 8.66 1.87
C ALA A 288 8.46 7.15 1.59
N GLU A 289 9.41 6.62 0.81
CA GLU A 289 9.65 5.17 0.74
C GLU A 289 9.80 4.62 2.17
N TYR A 290 9.11 3.54 2.49
CA TYR A 290 9.30 2.80 3.72
C TYR A 290 10.76 2.56 4.18
N GLN A 291 11.71 2.18 3.32
CA GLN A 291 13.11 1.97 3.75
C GLN A 291 13.79 3.26 4.21
N SER A 292 13.16 4.42 4.00
CA SER A 292 13.61 5.70 4.55
C SER A 292 13.03 6.04 5.91
N GLN A 293 11.97 5.37 6.38
CA GLN A 293 11.24 5.75 7.61
C GLN A 293 12.17 5.76 8.84
N ALA A 294 12.87 4.65 9.08
CA ALA A 294 13.82 4.54 10.17
C ALA A 294 14.99 5.54 10.02
N LEU A 295 15.38 5.86 8.78
CA LEU A 295 16.46 6.81 8.52
C LEU A 295 16.01 8.27 8.73
N ILE A 296 14.74 8.60 8.50
CA ILE A 296 14.15 9.90 8.89
C ILE A 296 14.13 10.04 10.41
N ASP A 297 13.67 9.02 11.13
CA ASP A 297 13.64 9.03 12.60
C ASP A 297 15.07 9.13 13.18
N LEU A 298 16.02 8.44 12.55
CA LEU A 298 17.44 8.51 12.89
C LEU A 298 18.02 9.90 12.62
N ALA A 299 17.73 10.52 11.46
CA ALA A 299 18.16 11.89 11.14
C ALA A 299 17.67 12.88 12.19
N ARG A 300 16.38 12.81 12.55
CA ARG A 300 15.78 13.65 13.61
C ARG A 300 16.48 13.46 14.96
N ARG A 301 16.84 12.22 15.31
CA ARG A 301 17.57 11.89 16.55
C ARG A 301 19.01 12.38 16.53
N MET A 302 19.66 12.39 15.36
CA MET A 302 21.06 12.79 15.20
C MET A 302 21.24 14.30 15.07
N GLY A 303 20.30 15.03 14.46
CA GLY A 303 20.41 16.48 14.19
C GLY A 303 20.89 17.30 15.38
N PRO A 304 20.25 17.21 16.57
CA PRO A 304 20.69 17.92 17.77
C PRO A 304 22.12 17.58 18.24
N LYS A 305 22.63 16.39 17.91
CA LYS A 305 23.98 15.94 18.25
C LYS A 305 25.05 16.47 17.28
N VAL A 306 24.66 16.78 16.03
CA VAL A 306 25.56 17.30 14.99
C VAL A 306 25.76 18.81 15.15
N GLY A 307 24.71 19.55 15.50
CA GLY A 307 24.78 21.01 15.64
C GLY A 307 24.88 21.72 14.29
N ASP A 308 25.98 22.43 14.03
CA ASP A 308 26.18 23.17 12.78
C ASP A 308 26.46 22.23 11.60
N LEU A 309 25.45 22.05 10.73
CA LEU A 309 25.53 21.19 9.56
C LEU A 309 26.54 21.68 8.50
N SER A 310 26.97 22.95 8.54
CA SER A 310 28.03 23.45 7.65
C SER A 310 29.39 22.78 7.92
N GLN A 311 29.59 22.29 9.16
CA GLN A 311 30.78 21.56 9.59
C GLN A 311 30.76 20.07 9.20
N VAL A 312 29.71 19.58 8.55
CA VAL A 312 29.67 18.20 8.05
C VAL A 312 30.61 18.06 6.86
N LYS A 313 31.53 17.11 6.94
CA LYS A 313 32.44 16.73 5.85
C LYS A 313 31.84 15.65 4.96
N SER A 314 31.30 14.58 5.55
CA SER A 314 30.70 13.45 4.84
C SER A 314 29.67 12.72 5.71
N ILE A 315 28.70 12.07 5.07
CA ILE A 315 27.73 11.18 5.73
C ILE A 315 27.75 9.83 5.02
N LEU A 316 27.95 8.76 5.78
CA LEU A 316 27.87 7.39 5.30
C LEU A 316 26.67 6.69 5.95
N ILE A 317 25.80 6.11 5.11
CA ILE A 317 24.69 5.24 5.53
C ILE A 317 25.02 3.79 5.17
N GLU A 318 25.31 2.98 6.17
CA GLU A 318 25.48 1.52 6.05
C GLU A 318 24.10 0.87 6.21
N THR A 319 23.61 0.16 5.19
CA THR A 319 22.22 -0.32 5.11
C THR A 319 22.10 -1.57 4.24
N SER A 320 20.88 -2.08 4.05
CA SER A 320 20.61 -3.29 3.27
C SER A 320 20.88 -3.10 1.77
N HIS A 321 21.05 -4.22 1.05
CA HIS A 321 21.08 -4.27 -0.41
C HIS A 321 19.89 -3.50 -1.02
N HIS A 322 18.68 -3.74 -0.51
CA HIS A 322 17.47 -3.09 -1.04
C HIS A 322 17.58 -1.57 -0.92
N THR A 323 17.89 -1.05 0.27
CA THR A 323 18.03 0.40 0.47
C THR A 323 19.14 0.97 -0.40
N HIS A 324 20.32 0.33 -0.46
CA HIS A 324 21.47 0.80 -1.23
C HIS A 324 21.21 0.86 -2.75
N TYR A 325 20.62 -0.18 -3.33
CA TYR A 325 20.40 -0.31 -4.78
C TYR A 325 19.05 0.23 -5.26
N VAL A 326 18.06 0.39 -4.38
CA VAL A 326 16.70 0.85 -4.76
C VAL A 326 16.50 2.34 -4.48
N ILE A 327 17.00 2.89 -3.38
CA ILE A 327 16.83 4.32 -3.03
C ILE A 327 18.15 5.05 -2.69
N GLY A 328 19.26 4.31 -2.60
CA GLY A 328 20.61 4.81 -2.30
C GLY A 328 21.46 5.15 -3.52
N THR A 329 22.72 5.48 -3.23
CA THR A 329 23.75 5.78 -4.24
C THR A 329 24.10 4.57 -5.11
N GLY A 330 23.87 3.34 -4.63
CA GLY A 330 24.05 2.11 -5.41
C GLY A 330 23.07 1.96 -6.56
N ALA A 331 21.96 2.72 -6.57
CA ALA A 331 21.00 2.72 -7.67
C ALA A 331 21.59 3.23 -8.99
N ASN A 332 22.71 3.97 -8.95
CA ASN A 332 23.36 4.61 -10.12
C ASN A 332 22.39 5.46 -10.95
N ASP A 333 21.46 6.12 -10.27
CA ASP A 333 20.39 6.93 -10.84
C ASP A 333 20.69 8.42 -10.54
N PRO A 334 21.23 9.19 -11.50
CA PRO A 334 21.63 10.58 -11.26
C PRO A 334 20.45 11.49 -10.95
N GLN A 335 19.23 11.15 -11.39
CA GLN A 335 18.02 11.92 -11.08
C GLN A 335 17.74 11.96 -9.57
N LYS A 336 18.22 10.98 -8.79
CA LYS A 336 18.13 10.99 -7.32
C LYS A 336 19.10 11.94 -6.63
N MET A 337 19.93 12.63 -7.40
CA MET A 337 20.80 13.72 -6.92
C MET A 337 20.42 15.06 -7.58
N ASP A 338 19.33 15.11 -8.35
CA ASP A 338 18.90 16.30 -9.08
C ASP A 338 17.85 17.09 -8.27
N PRO A 339 18.13 18.35 -7.88
CA PRO A 339 17.15 19.19 -7.18
C PRO A 339 15.92 19.58 -8.01
N ASN A 340 15.90 19.28 -9.31
CA ASN A 340 14.73 19.46 -10.18
C ASN A 340 13.92 18.18 -10.38
N ALA A 341 14.31 17.07 -9.73
CA ALA A 341 13.61 15.81 -9.85
C ALA A 341 12.15 15.92 -9.38
N SER A 342 11.29 15.05 -9.90
CA SER A 342 9.89 14.98 -9.47
C SER A 342 9.78 14.57 -8.00
N ARG A 343 8.62 14.82 -7.39
CA ARG A 343 8.29 14.32 -6.05
C ARG A 343 8.52 12.81 -5.97
N GLU A 344 8.08 12.08 -6.98
CA GLU A 344 8.16 10.62 -7.05
C GLU A 344 9.61 10.12 -7.05
N THR A 345 10.53 10.87 -7.65
CA THR A 345 11.97 10.58 -7.61
C THR A 345 12.61 10.97 -6.28
N LEU A 346 12.28 12.15 -5.72
CA LEU A 346 12.79 12.59 -4.42
C LEU A 346 12.31 11.67 -3.27
N ASP A 347 11.10 11.12 -3.39
CA ASP A 347 10.53 10.08 -2.53
C ASP A 347 11.37 8.78 -2.51
N HIS A 348 12.23 8.58 -3.51
CA HIS A 348 13.13 7.42 -3.64
C HIS A 348 14.61 7.83 -3.64
N SER A 349 14.95 8.97 -3.04
CA SER A 349 16.32 9.42 -2.83
C SER A 349 16.63 9.50 -1.35
N ILE A 350 17.25 8.45 -0.79
CA ILE A 350 17.56 8.45 0.66
C ILE A 350 18.57 9.55 1.03
N MET A 351 19.42 9.95 0.08
CA MET A 351 20.35 11.05 0.28
C MET A 351 19.58 12.38 0.48
N TYR A 352 18.59 12.66 -0.37
CA TYR A 352 17.74 13.84 -0.22
C TYR A 352 16.92 13.77 1.07
N ILE A 353 16.27 12.63 1.30
CA ILE A 353 15.39 12.40 2.43
C ILE A 353 16.12 12.62 3.75
N PHE A 354 17.29 11.98 3.90
CA PHE A 354 18.09 12.10 5.10
C PHE A 354 18.63 13.52 5.31
N ALA A 355 19.07 14.22 4.25
CA ALA A 355 19.54 15.61 4.35
C ALA A 355 18.44 16.54 4.88
N VAL A 356 17.26 16.51 4.26
CA VAL A 356 16.14 17.38 4.67
C VAL A 356 15.63 17.02 6.07
N ALA A 357 15.53 15.72 6.41
CA ALA A 357 15.14 15.31 7.75
C ALA A 357 16.14 15.74 8.84
N LEU A 358 17.43 15.76 8.51
CA LEU A 358 18.50 16.23 9.39
C LEU A 358 18.45 17.75 9.58
N GLU A 359 18.19 18.50 8.51
CA GLU A 359 18.06 19.97 8.52
C GLU A 359 16.80 20.47 9.24
N ASP A 360 15.65 19.85 8.94
CA ASP A 360 14.35 20.33 9.40
C ASP A 360 13.90 19.67 10.72
N GLY A 361 14.62 18.64 11.18
CA GLY A 361 14.25 17.86 12.37
C GLY A 361 12.96 17.05 12.19
N GLY A 362 12.53 16.81 10.95
CA GLY A 362 11.30 16.10 10.62
C GLY A 362 11.06 16.01 9.12
N TRP A 363 9.91 15.45 8.74
CA TRP A 363 9.51 15.25 7.35
C TRP A 363 8.05 15.67 7.15
N HIS A 364 7.78 16.49 6.13
CA HIS A 364 6.43 16.93 5.79
C HIS A 364 6.06 16.52 4.36
N HIS A 365 4.89 15.91 4.20
CA HIS A 365 4.45 15.27 2.95
C HIS A 365 4.39 16.16 1.70
N GLU A 366 4.25 17.48 1.86
CA GLU A 366 4.35 18.47 0.77
C GLU A 366 5.59 19.36 0.87
N ALA A 367 5.73 20.12 1.97
CA ALA A 367 6.82 21.08 2.14
C ALA A 367 8.22 20.49 1.95
N SER A 368 8.46 19.23 2.36
CA SER A 368 9.77 18.57 2.14
C SER A 368 10.05 18.26 0.66
N TYR A 369 9.06 18.34 -0.23
CA TYR A 369 9.22 18.14 -1.68
C TYR A 369 9.09 19.42 -2.50
N ALA A 370 8.80 20.56 -1.86
CA ALA A 370 8.60 21.80 -2.58
C ALA A 370 9.87 22.19 -3.36
N PRO A 371 9.77 22.68 -4.61
CA PRO A 371 10.95 23.10 -5.37
C PRO A 371 11.83 24.10 -4.61
N ALA A 372 11.22 25.06 -3.91
CA ALA A 372 11.96 26.02 -3.08
C ALA A 372 12.76 25.36 -1.94
N ARG A 373 12.31 24.21 -1.42
CA ARG A 373 13.02 23.44 -0.39
C ARG A 373 14.18 22.64 -0.98
N ALA A 374 13.95 21.94 -2.08
CA ALA A 374 14.97 21.13 -2.76
C ALA A 374 16.09 21.99 -3.38
N GLN A 375 15.78 23.24 -3.73
CA GLN A 375 16.72 24.14 -4.40
C GLN A 375 17.67 24.90 -3.45
N ARG A 376 17.49 24.79 -2.13
CA ARG A 376 18.32 25.46 -1.13
C ARG A 376 19.81 25.09 -1.29
N PRO A 377 20.74 26.07 -1.36
CA PRO A 377 22.17 25.80 -1.55
C PRO A 377 22.76 24.87 -0.48
N GLU A 378 22.39 25.08 0.78
CA GLU A 378 22.82 24.28 1.94
C GLU A 378 22.36 22.82 1.82
N THR A 379 21.12 22.60 1.41
CA THR A 379 20.56 21.26 1.21
C THR A 379 21.26 20.52 0.09
N LYS A 380 21.50 21.17 -1.05
CA LYS A 380 22.29 20.57 -2.14
C LYS A 380 23.68 20.19 -1.64
N ALA A 381 24.35 21.10 -0.93
CA ALA A 381 25.68 20.84 -0.41
C ALA A 381 25.72 19.66 0.57
N LEU A 382 24.72 19.51 1.44
CA LEU A 382 24.61 18.39 2.39
C LEU A 382 24.22 17.08 1.69
N TRP A 383 23.22 17.13 0.80
CA TRP A 383 22.74 16.02 -0.01
C TRP A 383 23.89 15.35 -0.77
N HIS A 384 24.76 16.13 -1.42
CA HIS A 384 25.92 15.60 -2.14
C HIS A 384 27.05 15.06 -1.26
N LYS A 385 26.98 15.22 0.07
CA LYS A 385 27.92 14.61 1.03
C LYS A 385 27.45 13.25 1.54
N ILE A 386 26.22 12.83 1.22
CA ILE A 386 25.64 11.57 1.67
C ILE A 386 25.96 10.46 0.66
N THR A 387 26.50 9.37 1.17
CA THR A 387 26.76 8.14 0.43
C THR A 387 26.12 6.96 1.15
N THR A 388 25.72 5.95 0.40
CA THR A 388 25.20 4.69 0.96
C THR A 388 26.13 3.55 0.64
N LYS A 389 26.18 2.54 1.51
CA LYS A 389 26.94 1.31 1.31
C LYS A 389 26.11 0.13 1.79
N GLU A 390 26.08 -0.93 1.00
CA GLU A 390 25.53 -2.20 1.47
C GLU A 390 26.41 -2.77 2.60
N ASP A 391 25.74 -3.19 3.67
CA ASP A 391 26.31 -3.99 4.73
C ASP A 391 25.63 -5.38 4.77
N PRO A 392 26.40 -6.49 4.72
CA PRO A 392 25.83 -7.84 4.67
C PRO A 392 24.91 -8.20 5.83
N GLU A 393 25.16 -7.67 7.04
CA GLU A 393 24.32 -7.96 8.20
C GLU A 393 22.98 -7.22 8.10
N TRP A 394 22.98 -5.98 7.62
CA TRP A 394 21.74 -5.26 7.31
C TRP A 394 20.94 -5.95 6.20
N THR A 395 21.59 -6.48 5.16
CA THR A 395 20.93 -7.30 4.12
C THR A 395 20.34 -8.59 4.70
N ARG A 396 21.09 -9.31 5.54
CA ARG A 396 20.61 -10.54 6.19
C ARG A 396 19.35 -10.27 7.03
N ARG A 397 19.38 -9.21 7.84
CA ARG A 397 18.23 -8.79 8.67
C ARG A 397 17.04 -8.34 7.83
N TYR A 398 17.27 -7.63 6.73
CA TYR A 398 16.20 -7.22 5.80
C TYR A 398 15.40 -8.42 5.27
N HIS A 399 16.09 -9.52 4.96
CA HIS A 399 15.49 -10.77 4.44
C HIS A 399 15.15 -11.79 5.53
N ALA A 400 15.30 -11.45 6.81
CA ALA A 400 15.01 -12.38 7.90
C ALA A 400 13.53 -12.79 7.89
N ARG A 401 13.27 -14.08 8.06
CA ARG A 401 11.90 -14.61 8.18
C ARG A 401 11.32 -14.40 9.57
N ASP A 402 12.16 -14.39 10.60
CA ASP A 402 11.75 -14.03 11.96
C ASP A 402 11.50 -12.52 12.04
N PRO A 403 10.26 -12.07 12.33
CA PRO A 403 9.95 -10.65 12.50
C PRO A 403 10.85 -9.96 13.53
N LYS A 404 11.33 -10.67 14.55
CA LYS A 404 12.20 -10.10 15.60
C LYS A 404 13.60 -9.76 15.11
N GLU A 405 14.05 -10.37 14.02
CA GLU A 405 15.36 -10.08 13.42
C GLU A 405 15.27 -9.02 12.32
N LYS A 406 14.07 -8.80 11.77
CA LYS A 406 13.84 -7.90 10.64
C LYS A 406 14.31 -6.47 10.95
N ALA A 407 14.96 -5.87 9.96
CA ALA A 407 15.40 -4.49 10.03
C ALA A 407 15.33 -3.84 8.66
N PHE A 408 14.89 -2.58 8.64
CA PHE A 408 14.67 -1.80 7.43
C PHE A 408 15.42 -0.46 7.44
N GLY A 409 16.13 -0.14 8.52
CA GLY A 409 16.92 1.07 8.64
C GLY A 409 18.41 0.90 8.29
N GLY A 410 19.26 1.42 9.16
CA GLY A 410 20.70 1.40 8.92
C GLY A 410 21.49 2.07 10.04
N LYS A 411 22.80 2.08 9.85
CA LYS A 411 23.76 2.79 10.69
C LYS A 411 24.30 4.00 9.93
N VAL A 412 24.31 5.15 10.59
CA VAL A 412 24.77 6.40 10.00
C VAL A 412 26.02 6.89 10.73
N THR A 413 27.03 7.24 9.95
CA THR A 413 28.26 7.90 10.42
C THR A 413 28.36 9.27 9.76
N ILE A 414 28.27 10.32 10.57
CA ILE A 414 28.49 11.71 10.16
C ILE A 414 29.89 12.11 10.59
N THR A 415 30.75 12.44 9.63
CA THR A 415 32.12 12.91 9.87
C THR A 415 32.16 14.43 9.73
N MET A 416 32.68 15.10 10.75
CA MET A 416 32.84 16.55 10.80
C MET A 416 34.17 17.00 10.18
N GLN A 417 34.32 18.28 9.86
CA GLN A 417 35.54 18.85 9.26
C GLN A 417 36.76 18.75 10.18
N ASP A 418 36.55 18.78 11.50
CA ASP A 418 37.60 18.60 12.52
C ASP A 418 38.01 17.12 12.72
N GLY A 419 37.36 16.20 12.02
CA GLY A 419 37.60 14.76 12.10
C GLY A 419 36.79 14.03 13.17
N SER A 420 36.03 14.74 14.01
CA SER A 420 35.11 14.10 14.95
C SER A 420 33.95 13.41 14.22
N THR A 421 33.30 12.45 14.89
CA THR A 421 32.21 11.68 14.29
C THR A 421 30.99 11.60 15.21
N VAL A 422 29.81 11.63 14.60
CA VAL A 422 28.53 11.28 15.23
C VAL A 422 28.03 9.99 14.59
N VAL A 423 27.91 8.92 15.39
CA VAL A 423 27.49 7.59 14.93
C VAL A 423 26.24 7.17 15.68
N ASP A 424 25.25 6.68 14.94
CA ASP A 424 24.00 6.18 15.50
C ASP A 424 23.36 5.16 14.54
N GLU A 425 22.47 4.30 15.03
CA GLU A 425 21.78 3.30 14.20
C GLU A 425 20.33 3.08 14.62
N LEU A 426 19.47 2.77 13.65
CA LEU A 426 18.08 2.42 13.92
C LEU A 426 17.62 1.30 13.00
N ALA A 427 17.04 0.25 13.59
CA ALA A 427 16.63 -0.94 12.86
C ALA A 427 15.23 -0.81 12.24
N LEU A 428 14.29 -0.26 12.99
CA LEU A 428 12.88 -0.13 12.64
C LEU A 428 12.45 1.31 12.89
N ALA A 429 11.53 1.81 12.06
CA ALA A 429 10.93 3.12 12.27
C ALA A 429 10.21 3.17 13.61
N ASP A 430 10.13 4.34 14.23
CA ASP A 430 9.47 4.51 15.53
C ASP A 430 8.03 4.00 15.47
N ALA A 431 7.32 4.31 14.38
CA ALA A 431 5.91 3.97 14.14
C ALA A 431 5.62 2.48 13.85
N HIS A 432 6.65 1.67 13.59
CA HIS A 432 6.49 0.24 13.30
C HIS A 432 5.80 -0.49 14.48
N PRO A 433 5.02 -1.58 14.25
CA PRO A 433 4.40 -2.40 15.31
C PRO A 433 5.40 -2.85 16.37
N ASP A 434 6.62 -3.19 15.95
CA ASP A 434 7.76 -3.53 16.82
C ASP A 434 8.75 -2.37 17.04
N GLY A 435 8.36 -1.14 16.70
CA GLY A 435 9.15 0.08 16.83
C GLY A 435 9.08 0.68 18.24
N ALA A 436 9.78 1.81 18.45
CA ALA A 436 9.83 2.48 19.75
C ALA A 436 8.50 3.16 20.14
N ARG A 437 7.65 3.49 19.17
CA ARG A 437 6.32 4.10 19.35
C ARG A 437 5.33 3.55 18.31
N PRO A 438 4.89 2.30 18.48
CA PRO A 438 3.91 1.70 17.58
C PRO A 438 2.65 2.57 17.48
N PHE A 439 2.18 2.80 16.25
CA PHE A 439 1.00 3.64 16.03
C PHE A 439 -0.26 3.06 16.69
N LYS A 440 -0.91 3.88 17.50
CA LYS A 440 -2.22 3.63 18.13
C LYS A 440 -3.28 4.57 17.53
N ARG A 441 -4.57 4.34 17.81
CA ARG A 441 -5.71 5.13 17.29
C ARG A 441 -5.47 6.65 17.30
N GLU A 442 -4.99 7.20 18.41
CA GLU A 442 -4.70 8.63 18.55
C GLU A 442 -3.71 9.17 17.49
N HIS A 443 -2.77 8.35 17.05
CA HIS A 443 -1.80 8.70 16.01
C HIS A 443 -2.43 8.68 14.62
N TYR A 444 -3.31 7.71 14.32
CA TYR A 444 -4.09 7.68 13.08
C TYR A 444 -5.06 8.87 13.00
N VAL A 445 -5.75 9.18 14.10
CA VAL A 445 -6.62 10.35 14.22
C VAL A 445 -5.82 11.62 13.99
N LYS A 446 -4.67 11.78 14.67
CA LYS A 446 -3.79 12.94 14.47
C LYS A 446 -3.34 13.06 13.01
N LYS A 447 -2.90 11.95 12.40
CA LYS A 447 -2.52 11.91 10.98
C LYS A 447 -3.67 12.36 10.08
N PHE A 448 -4.89 11.85 10.29
CA PHE A 448 -6.07 12.27 9.55
C PHE A 448 -6.35 13.77 9.70
N LEU A 449 -6.34 14.30 10.92
CA LEU A 449 -6.58 15.72 11.17
C LEU A 449 -5.53 16.60 10.50
N THR A 450 -4.25 16.23 10.58
CA THR A 450 -3.16 16.95 9.93
C THR A 450 -3.25 16.89 8.40
N LEU A 451 -3.52 15.72 7.82
CA LEU A 451 -3.56 15.53 6.37
C LEU A 451 -4.83 16.08 5.70
N SER A 452 -5.89 16.29 6.47
CA SER A 452 -7.12 16.91 5.98
C SER A 452 -7.25 18.38 6.37
N GLU A 453 -6.25 18.95 7.06
CA GLU A 453 -6.23 20.37 7.42
C GLU A 453 -6.28 21.25 6.18
N GLY A 454 -7.19 22.21 6.15
CA GLY A 454 -7.40 23.05 4.96
C GLY A 454 -7.95 22.28 3.75
N VAL A 455 -8.34 21.01 3.88
CA VAL A 455 -9.08 20.30 2.83
C VAL A 455 -10.53 20.08 3.28
N LEU A 456 -10.70 19.61 4.52
CA LEU A 456 -11.99 19.35 5.15
C LEU A 456 -12.29 20.40 6.21
N SER A 457 -13.58 20.69 6.41
CA SER A 457 -14.01 21.44 7.59
C SER A 457 -13.86 20.58 8.86
N VAL A 458 -13.80 21.23 10.02
CA VAL A 458 -13.73 20.54 11.32
C VAL A 458 -14.95 19.63 11.53
N GLU A 459 -16.11 20.04 11.05
CA GLU A 459 -17.35 19.25 11.11
C GLU A 459 -17.25 18.00 10.22
N ALA A 460 -16.73 18.14 9.01
CA ALA A 460 -16.52 17.01 8.09
C ALA A 460 -15.50 16.02 8.65
N GLN A 461 -14.40 16.51 9.24
CA GLN A 461 -13.41 15.68 9.94
C GLN A 461 -14.05 14.88 11.07
N LYS A 462 -14.79 15.55 11.97
CA LYS A 462 -15.47 14.91 13.10
C LYS A 462 -16.51 13.89 12.65
N ARG A 463 -17.32 14.21 11.62
CA ARG A 463 -18.33 13.28 11.09
C ARG A 463 -17.68 12.01 10.56
N PHE A 464 -16.62 12.15 9.76
CA PHE A 464 -15.91 11.00 9.22
C PHE A 464 -15.28 10.14 10.33
N LEU A 465 -14.59 10.78 11.29
CA LEU A 465 -13.99 10.08 12.41
C LEU A 465 -15.04 9.33 13.24
N ASN A 466 -16.17 9.95 13.58
CA ASN A 466 -17.24 9.28 14.30
C ASN A 466 -17.78 8.05 13.56
N ALA A 467 -17.92 8.13 12.23
CA ALA A 467 -18.37 7.00 11.41
C ALA A 467 -17.32 5.88 11.36
N ALA A 468 -16.04 6.23 11.19
CA ALA A 468 -14.95 5.27 11.16
C ALA A 468 -14.74 4.59 12.53
N GLU A 469 -14.76 5.35 13.62
CA GLU A 469 -14.61 4.81 14.97
C GLU A 469 -15.80 3.94 15.39
N GLY A 470 -17.01 4.26 14.89
CA GLY A 470 -18.22 3.45 15.04
C GLY A 470 -18.43 2.40 13.95
N LEU A 471 -17.39 2.06 13.16
CA LEU A 471 -17.52 1.20 11.98
C LEU A 471 -18.24 -0.11 12.28
N ALA A 472 -17.88 -0.82 13.36
CA ALA A 472 -18.47 -2.10 13.71
C ALA A 472 -20.00 -2.03 13.94
N ASP A 473 -20.50 -0.86 14.32
CA ASP A 473 -21.91 -0.62 14.63
C ASP A 473 -22.72 -0.02 13.47
N LEU A 474 -22.05 0.40 12.38
CA LEU A 474 -22.71 0.94 11.19
C LEU A 474 -23.68 -0.09 10.60
N LYS A 475 -24.95 0.30 10.50
CA LYS A 475 -26.00 -0.55 9.97
C LYS A 475 -25.89 -0.69 8.45
N ALA A 476 -26.55 -1.72 7.93
CA ALA A 476 -26.73 -1.91 6.49
C ALA A 476 -27.19 -0.61 5.82
N GLY A 477 -26.50 -0.20 4.75
CA GLY A 477 -26.79 1.02 4.00
C GLY A 477 -26.22 2.32 4.59
N ALA A 478 -25.47 2.27 5.70
CA ALA A 478 -24.86 3.45 6.32
C ALA A 478 -23.36 3.64 6.00
N LEU A 479 -22.80 2.84 5.09
CA LEU A 479 -21.38 2.88 4.73
C LEU A 479 -21.00 4.09 3.86
N ASP A 480 -21.98 4.85 3.35
CA ASP A 480 -21.77 6.15 2.72
C ASP A 480 -21.24 7.21 3.72
N ALA A 481 -21.41 6.97 5.02
CA ALA A 481 -20.82 7.79 6.07
C ALA A 481 -19.27 7.75 6.06
N LEU A 482 -18.67 6.69 5.49
CA LEU A 482 -17.22 6.56 5.26
C LEU A 482 -16.74 7.30 3.99
N ASN A 483 -17.50 8.29 3.52
CA ASN A 483 -17.07 9.27 2.54
C ASN A 483 -16.77 10.61 3.24
N PHE A 484 -16.13 11.55 2.55
CA PHE A 484 -16.11 12.96 2.89
C PHE A 484 -16.32 13.81 1.64
N THR A 485 -16.91 14.99 1.80
CA THR A 485 -17.14 15.94 0.71
C THR A 485 -16.18 17.12 0.85
N VAL A 486 -15.68 17.60 -0.29
CA VAL A 486 -14.72 18.70 -0.37
C VAL A 486 -15.34 19.80 -1.22
N ASP A 487 -15.09 21.06 -0.86
CA ASP A 487 -15.50 22.20 -1.69
C ASP A 487 -14.96 22.04 -3.11
N ALA A 488 -15.80 22.28 -4.13
CA ALA A 488 -15.43 22.13 -5.53
C ALA A 488 -14.16 22.93 -5.91
N ALA A 489 -13.93 24.09 -5.29
CA ALA A 489 -12.72 24.89 -5.50
C ALA A 489 -11.44 24.23 -4.98
N ARG A 490 -11.56 23.25 -4.07
CA ARG A 490 -10.45 22.47 -3.50
C ARG A 490 -10.25 21.10 -4.16
N LEU A 491 -11.05 20.73 -5.15
CA LEU A 491 -10.94 19.45 -5.88
C LEU A 491 -9.87 19.45 -7.00
N GLY A 492 -8.99 20.45 -7.04
CA GLY A 492 -7.95 20.56 -8.06
C GLY A 492 -8.45 21.15 -9.38
N ALA A 493 -7.49 21.48 -10.26
CA ALA A 493 -7.75 22.21 -11.50
C ALA A 493 -8.56 21.41 -12.54
N PRO A 494 -9.18 22.11 -13.53
CA PRO A 494 -9.83 21.48 -14.67
C PRO A 494 -8.88 20.54 -15.43
N ARG A 495 -9.45 19.47 -15.99
CA ARG A 495 -8.73 18.38 -16.63
C ARG A 495 -8.96 18.44 -18.15
N PRO A 496 -8.04 17.90 -18.96
CA PRO A 496 -8.37 17.56 -20.34
C PRO A 496 -9.55 16.57 -20.39
N THR A 497 -10.38 16.67 -21.42
CA THR A 497 -11.54 15.79 -21.62
C THR A 497 -11.12 14.40 -22.09
N GLY A 498 -11.70 13.35 -21.50
CA GLY A 498 -11.60 11.95 -21.92
C GLY A 498 -12.68 11.54 -22.94
N ILE A 499 -12.64 10.29 -23.36
CA ILE A 499 -13.56 9.74 -24.39
C ILE A 499 -15.02 9.66 -23.92
N PHE A 500 -15.25 9.58 -22.61
CA PHE A 500 -16.58 9.51 -21.99
C PHE A 500 -17.13 10.89 -21.57
N ASP A 501 -16.36 11.97 -21.79
CA ASP A 501 -16.79 13.34 -21.47
C ASP A 501 -17.49 14.02 -22.66
N ARG A 502 -17.74 13.27 -23.74
CA ARG A 502 -18.42 13.77 -24.94
C ARG A 502 -19.93 13.61 -24.76
N SER A 503 -20.64 14.74 -24.68
CA SER A 503 -22.10 14.85 -24.69
C SER A 503 -22.70 14.55 -26.06
#